data_AF-A0A931HH74-F1
#
_entry.id   AF-A0A931HH74-F1
#
_cell.length_a   1.000
_cell.length_b   1.000
_cell.length_c   1.000
_cell.angle_alpha   90.00
_cell.angle_beta   90.00
_cell.angle_gamma   90.00
#
_symmetry.space_group_name_H-M   'P 1'
#
loop_
_entity.id
_entity.type
_entity.pdbx_description
1 polymer ?
#
loop_
_entity_poly.entity_id
_entity_poly.type
_entity_poly.pdbx_seq_one_letter_code
_entity_poly.pdbx_strand_id
1 'polypeptide(L)'
;MKGVSAKRVAALCGAAVTVAILTGCSSTGDSTTCADYLAADTSEQQSILMDLLREHDLKTLDPGNLVGITDNVTAFCANSGNGTASLNGAVDWDSSTW
;
A
#
# COMPACT_ATOMS: atom_id res chain seq x y z
N MET A 1 -44.04 7.00 -11.00
CA MET A 1 -42.59 6.90 -10.74
C MET A 1 -42.00 5.99 -11.81
N LYS A 2 -41.23 6.56 -12.74
CA LYS A 2 -40.60 5.86 -13.88
C LYS A 2 -39.58 4.87 -13.29
N GLY A 3 -39.57 3.57 -13.59
CA GLY A 3 -39.73 2.96 -14.90
C GLY A 3 -38.32 2.54 -15.36
N VAL A 4 -38.00 1.26 -15.14
CA VAL A 4 -36.75 0.56 -15.43
C VAL A 4 -36.09 1.00 -16.74
N SER A 5 -34.79 1.31 -16.71
CA SER A 5 -33.95 1.26 -17.90
C SER A 5 -32.85 0.22 -17.70
N ALA A 6 -33.19 -1.00 -18.10
CA ALA A 6 -32.24 -2.08 -18.30
C ALA A 6 -31.54 -1.84 -19.65
N LYS A 7 -30.23 -1.57 -19.63
CA LYS A 7 -29.39 -1.85 -20.78
C LYS A 7 -28.54 -3.07 -20.48
N ARG A 8 -28.82 -4.07 -21.31
CA ARG A 8 -28.32 -5.45 -21.27
C ARG A 8 -26.84 -5.50 -21.63
N VAL A 9 -26.12 -6.32 -20.86
CA VAL A 9 -25.21 -7.39 -21.30
C VAL A 9 -24.19 -7.06 -22.40
N ALA A 10 -22.92 -7.16 -22.03
CA ALA A 10 -21.92 -7.86 -22.83
C ALA A 10 -20.90 -8.50 -21.89
N ALA A 11 -21.14 -9.76 -21.53
CA ALA A 11 -20.10 -10.66 -21.05
C ALA A 11 -19.19 -10.99 -22.23
N LEU A 12 -17.86 -10.98 -22.03
CA LEU A 12 -16.89 -11.70 -22.87
C LEU A 12 -15.55 -11.84 -22.12
N CYS A 13 -15.30 -13.08 -21.67
CA CYS A 13 -14.02 -13.78 -21.47
C CYS A 13 -12.80 -13.02 -20.92
N GLY A 14 -12.42 -13.35 -19.69
CA GLY A 14 -11.08 -13.19 -19.15
C GLY A 14 -10.95 -13.97 -17.84
N ALA A 15 -9.96 -14.85 -17.75
CA ALA A 15 -9.77 -15.78 -16.65
C ALA A 15 -9.56 -15.10 -15.29
N ALA A 16 -10.00 -15.80 -14.24
CA ALA A 16 -9.54 -15.77 -12.85
C ALA A 16 -9.15 -14.41 -12.23
N VAL A 17 -9.91 -14.02 -11.20
CA VAL A 17 -9.42 -13.86 -9.82
C VAL A 17 -10.64 -13.41 -9.01
N THR A 18 -10.93 -14.14 -7.95
CA THR A 18 -11.85 -13.69 -6.90
C THR A 18 -11.31 -12.37 -6.34
N VAL A 19 -11.83 -11.23 -6.80
CA VAL A 19 -11.59 -9.96 -6.13
C VAL A 19 -12.34 -10.04 -4.81
N ALA A 20 -11.62 -10.46 -3.77
CA ALA A 20 -12.03 -10.24 -2.40
C ALA A 20 -12.29 -8.74 -2.28
N ILE A 21 -13.56 -8.37 -2.17
CA ILE A 21 -13.92 -7.00 -1.81
C ILE A 21 -13.51 -6.87 -0.35
N LEU A 22 -12.26 -6.47 -0.10
CA LEU A 22 -11.80 -6.00 1.20
C LEU A 22 -12.47 -4.66 1.46
N THR A 23 -13.77 -4.69 1.77
CA THR A 23 -14.43 -3.58 2.43
C THR A 23 -13.87 -3.48 3.84
N GLY A 24 -12.97 -2.53 4.07
CA GLY A 24 -12.73 -1.96 5.39
C GLY A 24 -11.49 -2.48 6.12
N CYS A 25 -10.35 -1.86 5.81
CA CYS A 25 -9.44 -1.35 6.82
C CYS A 25 -8.63 -0.25 6.13
N SER A 26 -8.59 0.97 6.68
CA SER A 26 -7.67 1.98 6.16
C SER A 26 -6.25 1.45 6.39
N SER A 27 -5.58 1.04 5.31
CA SER A 27 -4.16 0.67 5.34
C SER A 27 -3.33 1.95 5.41
N THR A 28 -2.46 2.03 6.41
CA THR A 28 -1.42 3.05 6.57
C THR A 28 -0.70 3.24 5.23
N GLY A 29 -0.34 2.13 4.57
CA GLY A 29 0.34 2.16 3.29
C GLY A 29 -0.43 2.82 2.14
N ASP A 30 -1.77 2.78 2.17
CA ASP A 30 -2.62 3.44 1.17
C ASP A 30 -2.98 4.88 1.55
N SER A 31 -3.03 5.19 2.85
CA SER A 31 -3.42 6.51 3.36
C SER A 31 -2.27 7.49 3.55
N THR A 32 -1.05 6.99 3.73
CA THR A 32 0.15 7.80 3.92
C THR A 32 0.88 7.97 2.60
N THR A 33 1.21 9.21 2.25
CA THR A 33 2.03 9.51 1.08
C THR A 33 3.50 9.69 1.44
N CYS A 34 4.38 9.69 0.43
CA CYS A 34 5.78 10.07 0.64
C CYS A 34 5.96 11.47 1.24
N ALA A 35 5.11 12.43 0.86
CA ALA A 35 5.16 13.77 1.44
C ALA A 35 4.81 13.75 2.93
N ASP A 36 3.79 12.98 3.33
CA ASP A 36 3.40 12.83 4.74
C ASP A 36 4.51 12.17 5.55
N TYR A 37 5.09 11.07 5.03
CA TYR A 37 6.19 10.35 5.66
C TYR A 37 7.44 11.24 5.85
N LEU A 38 7.83 11.99 4.82
CA LEU A 38 9.00 12.87 4.89
C LEU A 38 8.78 14.10 5.78
N ALA A 39 7.52 14.51 5.97
CA ALA A 39 7.17 15.61 6.87
C ALA A 39 7.05 15.16 8.34
N ALA A 40 6.80 13.87 8.58
CA ALA A 40 6.70 13.28 9.91
C ALA A 40 8.05 13.31 10.66
N ASP A 41 7.99 13.32 12.00
CA ASP A 41 9.20 13.20 12.81
C ASP A 41 9.75 11.76 12.80
N THR A 42 10.97 11.58 13.31
CA THR A 42 11.64 10.26 13.30
C THR A 42 10.86 9.18 14.04
N SER A 43 10.14 9.52 15.12
CA SER A 43 9.35 8.55 15.87
C SER A 43 8.10 8.15 15.10
N GLU A 44 7.45 9.11 14.44
CA GLU A 44 6.28 8.88 13.61
C GLU A 44 6.63 8.12 12.33
N GLN A 45 7.75 8.45 11.68
CA GLN A 45 8.30 7.66 10.57
C GLN A 45 8.51 6.21 10.98
N GLN A 46 9.12 5.97 12.14
CA GLN A 46 9.31 4.62 12.65
C GLN A 46 7.97 3.91 12.90
N SER A 47 6.96 4.60 13.46
CA SER A 47 5.64 4.02 13.65
C SER A 47 5.00 3.62 12.32
N ILE A 48 5.05 4.49 11.31
CA ILE A 48 4.53 4.24 9.97
C ILE A 48 5.16 2.98 9.35
N LEU A 49 6.49 2.84 9.45
CA LEU A 49 7.19 1.66 8.95
C LEU A 49 6.77 0.37 9.69
N MET A 50 6.59 0.45 11.01
CA MET A 50 6.14 -0.70 11.81
C MET A 50 4.70 -1.10 11.49
N ASP A 51 3.83 -0.12 11.22
CA ASP A 51 2.45 -0.34 10.86
C ASP A 51 2.33 -0.93 9.45
N LEU A 52 3.13 -0.44 8.50
CA LEU A 52 3.29 -1.04 7.17
C LEU A 52 3.73 -2.51 7.25
N LEU A 53 4.78 -2.82 8.03
CA LEU A 53 5.20 -4.22 8.23
C LEU A 53 4.06 -5.07 8.79
N ARG A 54 3.30 -4.56 9.76
CA ARG A 54 2.18 -5.28 10.37
C ARG A 54 1.02 -5.52 9.40
N GLU A 55 0.73 -4.55 8.53
CA GLU A 55 -0.31 -4.65 7.51
C GLU A 55 -0.04 -5.76 6.49
N HIS A 56 1.24 -6.06 6.27
CA HIS A 56 1.70 -7.12 5.37
C HIS A 56 2.14 -8.39 6.11
N ASP A 57 1.69 -8.57 7.36
CA ASP A 57 1.97 -9.74 8.21
C ASP A 57 3.49 -10.01 8.46
N LEU A 58 4.32 -8.97 8.36
CA LEU A 58 5.76 -9.03 8.60
C LEU A 58 6.11 -8.74 10.05
N LYS A 59 7.20 -9.36 10.53
CA LYS A 59 7.71 -9.16 11.90
C LYS A 59 8.34 -7.78 12.03
N THR A 60 7.82 -6.97 12.94
CA THR A 60 8.27 -5.60 13.22
C THR A 60 9.58 -5.50 13.98
N LEU A 61 10.03 -6.58 14.63
CA LEU A 61 11.30 -6.63 15.36
C LEU A 61 12.37 -7.44 14.63
N ASP A 62 12.07 -7.91 13.42
CA ASP A 62 13.07 -8.54 12.58
C ASP A 62 14.00 -7.48 11.99
N PRO A 63 15.33 -7.55 12.24
CA PRO A 63 16.25 -6.53 11.75
C PRO A 63 16.30 -6.43 10.22
N GLY A 64 16.13 -7.54 9.50
CA GLY A 64 16.12 -7.54 8.04
C GLY A 64 14.89 -6.81 7.52
N ASN A 65 13.74 -7.07 8.12
CA ASN A 65 12.50 -6.38 7.76
C ASN A 65 12.58 -4.87 7.96
N LEU A 66 13.17 -4.44 9.09
CA LEU A 66 13.32 -3.03 9.42
C LEU A 66 14.28 -2.31 8.48
N VAL A 67 15.41 -2.92 8.17
CA VAL A 67 16.37 -2.36 7.21
C VAL A 67 15.73 -2.29 5.83
N GLY A 68 15.15 -3.39 5.35
CA GLY A 68 14.55 -3.47 4.02
C GLY A 68 13.42 -2.47 3.80
N ILE A 69 12.49 -2.35 4.76
CA ILE A 69 11.39 -1.38 4.62
C ILE A 69 11.90 0.07 4.69
N THR A 70 12.87 0.36 5.57
CA THR A 70 13.44 1.71 5.70
C THR A 70 14.12 2.13 4.40
N ASP A 71 14.95 1.26 3.83
CA ASP A 71 15.70 1.54 2.61
C ASP A 71 14.75 1.73 1.41
N ASN A 72 13.78 0.83 1.23
CA ASN A 72 12.84 0.90 0.11
C ASN A 72 11.94 2.13 0.20
N VAL A 73 11.33 2.41 1.36
CA VAL A 73 10.48 3.59 1.55
C VAL A 73 11.28 4.88 1.36
N THR A 74 12.48 4.97 1.94
CA THR A 74 13.32 6.16 1.83
C THR A 74 13.76 6.39 0.37
N ALA A 75 14.21 5.34 -0.33
CA ALA A 75 14.63 5.45 -1.73
C ALA A 75 13.46 5.82 -2.64
N PHE A 76 12.28 5.23 -2.42
CA PHE A 76 11.07 5.54 -3.16
C PHE A 76 10.64 7.00 -2.98
N CYS A 77 10.64 7.49 -1.73
CA CYS A 77 10.21 8.85 -1.40
C CYS A 77 11.25 9.93 -1.72
N ALA A 78 12.54 9.57 -1.83
CA ALA A 78 13.58 10.48 -2.29
C ALA A 78 13.40 10.90 -3.76
N ASN A 79 12.65 10.13 -4.55
CA ASN A 79 12.30 10.52 -5.90
C ASN A 79 11.22 11.62 -5.88
N SER A 80 11.56 12.81 -6.39
CA SER A 80 10.66 13.97 -6.42
C SER A 80 9.34 13.74 -7.15
N GLY A 81 9.25 12.72 -8.03
CA GLY A 81 8.01 12.35 -8.71
C GLY A 81 7.01 11.60 -7.83
N ASN A 82 7.44 11.11 -6.66
CA ASN A 82 6.65 10.22 -5.81
C ASN A 82 6.01 10.92 -4.59
N GLY A 83 6.09 12.25 -4.47
CA GLY A 83 5.62 12.96 -3.28
C GLY A 83 4.17 12.63 -2.88
N THR A 84 3.26 12.45 -3.85
CA THR A 84 1.86 12.07 -3.61
C THR A 84 1.59 10.57 -3.76
N ALA A 85 2.62 9.77 -4.03
CA ALA A 85 2.48 8.32 -4.14
C ALA A 85 2.28 7.73 -2.73
N SER A 86 1.45 6.70 -2.65
CA SER A 86 1.20 5.96 -1.41
C SER A 86 2.41 5.10 -1.05
N LEU A 87 2.64 4.88 0.24
CA LEU A 87 3.78 4.09 0.72
C LEU A 87 3.68 2.61 0.33
N ASN A 88 2.48 2.07 0.09
CA ASN A 88 2.33 0.71 -0.44
C ASN A 88 3.01 0.51 -1.80
N GLY A 89 3.21 1.59 -2.57
CA GLY A 89 3.96 1.53 -3.83
C GLY A 89 5.48 1.47 -3.66
N ALA A 90 5.99 1.61 -2.43
CA ALA A 90 7.43 1.63 -2.16
C ALA A 90 8.07 0.24 -2.12
N VAL A 91 7.28 -0.81 -1.87
CA VAL A 91 7.76 -2.18 -1.67
C VAL A 91 6.92 -3.12 -2.52
N ASP A 92 7.57 -4.08 -3.16
CA ASP A 92 6.89 -5.24 -3.74
C ASP A 92 6.62 -6.27 -2.63
N TRP A 93 5.46 -6.13 -1.98
CA TRP A 93 5.07 -6.94 -0.82
C TRP A 93 4.92 -8.44 -1.13
N ASP A 94 4.72 -8.78 -2.40
CA ASP A 94 4.63 -10.17 -2.87
C ASP A 94 6.02 -10.78 -3.16
N SER A 95 7.09 -9.98 -3.10
CA SER A 95 8.45 -10.44 -3.35
C SER A 95 8.98 -11.31 -2.21
N SER A 96 9.52 -12.48 -2.57
CA SER A 96 10.24 -13.34 -1.63
C SER A 96 11.63 -12.83 -1.25
N THR A 97 12.10 -11.74 -1.88
CA THR A 97 13.47 -11.21 -1.72
C THR A 97 13.44 -9.69 -1.67
N TRP A 98 14.01 -9.13 -0.61
CA TRP A 98 14.00 -7.71 -0.27
C TRP A 98 15.24 -7.36 0.53
#